data_AF-A0A3R7TCM1-F1
#
_entry.id   AF-A0A3R7TCM1-F1
#
_cell.length_a   1.000
_cell.length_b   1.000
_cell.length_c   1.000
_cell.angle_alpha   90.00
_cell.angle_beta   90.00
_cell.angle_gamma   90.00
#
_symmetry.space_group_name_H-M   'P 1'
#
loop_
_entity.id
_entity.type
_entity.pdbx_description
1 polymer ?
#
loop_
_entity_poly.entity_id
_entity_poly.type
_entity_poly.pdbx_seq_one_letter_code
_entity_poly.pdbx_strand_id
1 'polypeptide(L)'
;MHQSDPTNAIRFLSIDAVQKANSGHPGMPMGMAEIATALWTNHLKHNPSNPNWFDRDRFVLSNGHGSMLLYSLLHLTGYKLTLEDLKDFRQLKSKTPGHPEYDIDIGVETTTGPLGQGIANAVGMAISEKILASEFNEDDISPIDHYTYAFLGDGCLMEGISHEVCSFAGTHNLGKLICFYDQNGISIDGEVENWFTDDSIKRFDSYGWQTICVDGHNIEEIDQAISSAKNENNKPSMIFCKTTIGFGSPNKSGTADVHGAPLGDEEIKKTREALNWDYPPFEVPKEVYDFWDAKNSGAEMNLIWNNLIDSYKEKYPKKYSELQRRIAGE
;
A
#
# COMPACT_ATOMS: atom_id res chain seq x y z
N MET A 1 -12.56 -10.86 20.45
CA MET A 1 -11.72 -10.59 19.28
C MET A 1 -10.38 -11.27 19.51
N HIS A 2 -9.97 -12.16 18.62
CA HIS A 2 -8.58 -12.63 18.60
C HIS A 2 -7.69 -11.45 18.19
N GLN A 3 -6.47 -11.40 18.71
CA GLN A 3 -5.53 -10.30 18.42
C GLN A 3 -5.27 -10.14 16.91
N SER A 4 -5.42 -11.20 16.13
CA SER A 4 -5.25 -11.24 14.68
C SER A 4 -6.47 -10.80 13.86
N ASP A 5 -7.64 -10.59 14.48
CA ASP A 5 -8.88 -10.30 13.73
C ASP A 5 -8.77 -9.07 12.82
N PRO A 6 -8.16 -7.94 13.24
CA PRO A 6 -8.05 -6.79 12.35
C PRO A 6 -7.26 -7.07 11.07
N THR A 7 -6.16 -7.83 11.18
CA THR A 7 -5.37 -8.26 10.02
C THR A 7 -6.11 -9.31 9.20
N ASN A 8 -6.78 -10.27 9.85
CA ASN A 8 -7.57 -11.30 9.16
C ASN A 8 -8.78 -10.72 8.41
N ALA A 9 -9.33 -9.59 8.85
CA ALA A 9 -10.42 -8.93 8.15
C ALA A 9 -10.04 -8.54 6.71
N ILE A 10 -8.80 -8.09 6.48
CA ILE A 10 -8.27 -7.84 5.13
C ILE A 10 -8.31 -9.13 4.30
N ARG A 11 -7.86 -10.25 4.88
CA ARG A 11 -7.82 -11.55 4.20
C ARG A 11 -9.22 -11.98 3.80
N PHE A 12 -10.16 -11.97 4.74
CA PHE A 12 -11.49 -12.53 4.50
C PHE A 12 -12.36 -11.64 3.62
N LEU A 13 -12.27 -10.31 3.74
CA LEU A 13 -12.90 -9.41 2.75
C LEU A 13 -12.37 -9.69 1.34
N SER A 14 -11.06 -9.91 1.20
CA SER A 14 -10.43 -10.24 -0.09
C SER A 14 -10.89 -11.59 -0.63
N ILE A 15 -10.86 -12.64 0.20
CA ILE A 15 -11.30 -14.00 -0.16
C ILE A 15 -12.76 -13.99 -0.59
N ASP A 16 -13.64 -13.36 0.17
CA ASP A 16 -15.08 -13.37 -0.07
C ASP A 16 -15.47 -12.58 -1.31
N ALA A 17 -14.85 -11.42 -1.54
CA ALA A 17 -15.07 -10.63 -2.74
C ALA A 17 -14.63 -11.38 -4.01
N VAL A 18 -13.45 -12.00 -3.98
CA VAL A 18 -12.94 -12.84 -5.08
C VAL A 18 -13.88 -14.04 -5.32
N GLN A 19 -14.34 -14.70 -4.26
CA GLN A 19 -15.26 -15.83 -4.35
C GLN A 19 -16.60 -15.41 -4.95
N LYS A 20 -17.19 -14.30 -4.47
CA LYS A 20 -18.48 -13.77 -4.97
C LYS A 20 -18.38 -13.36 -6.44
N ALA A 21 -17.26 -12.76 -6.86
CA ALA A 21 -17.02 -12.40 -8.25
C ALA A 21 -16.67 -13.60 -9.14
N ASN A 22 -16.36 -14.76 -8.54
CA ASN A 22 -15.74 -15.92 -9.21
C ASN A 22 -14.53 -15.51 -10.07
N SER A 23 -13.78 -14.51 -9.60
CA SER A 23 -12.70 -13.85 -10.34
C SER A 23 -11.85 -12.99 -9.40
N GLY A 24 -10.53 -13.04 -9.56
CA GLY A 24 -9.59 -12.17 -8.83
C GLY A 24 -8.44 -12.93 -8.18
N HIS A 25 -7.66 -12.22 -7.37
CA HIS A 25 -6.36 -12.67 -6.87
C HIS A 25 -6.34 -12.63 -5.34
N PRO A 26 -6.63 -13.75 -4.65
CA PRO A 26 -6.67 -13.78 -3.19
C PRO A 26 -5.28 -13.92 -2.56
N GLY A 27 -4.30 -14.50 -3.29
CA GLY A 27 -2.99 -14.85 -2.77
C GLY A 27 -2.20 -13.70 -2.18
N MET A 28 -1.97 -12.63 -2.96
CA MET A 28 -1.19 -11.47 -2.50
C MET A 28 -1.88 -10.73 -1.34
N PRO A 29 -3.19 -10.41 -1.39
CA PRO A 29 -3.87 -9.79 -0.25
C PRO A 29 -3.76 -10.59 1.06
N MET A 30 -3.77 -11.92 0.97
CA MET A 30 -3.59 -12.79 2.14
C MET A 30 -2.17 -12.77 2.69
N GLY A 31 -1.16 -12.74 1.80
CA GLY A 31 0.25 -12.73 2.17
C GLY A 31 0.74 -11.39 2.72
N MET A 32 0.22 -10.27 2.21
CA MET A 32 0.66 -8.92 2.59
C MET A 32 -0.14 -8.27 3.73
N ALA A 33 -1.06 -8.99 4.38
CA ALA A 33 -1.99 -8.41 5.35
C ALA A 33 -1.27 -7.81 6.58
N GLU A 34 -0.22 -8.45 7.11
CA GLU A 34 0.57 -7.90 8.22
C GLU A 34 1.34 -6.64 7.81
N ILE A 35 1.95 -6.64 6.62
CA ILE A 35 2.67 -5.48 6.06
C ILE A 35 1.72 -4.28 5.91
N ALA A 36 0.52 -4.53 5.37
CA ALA A 36 -0.52 -3.53 5.28
C ALA A 36 -0.97 -3.02 6.65
N THR A 37 -1.12 -3.93 7.63
CA THR A 37 -1.48 -3.57 9.02
C THR A 37 -0.45 -2.63 9.61
N ALA A 38 0.83 -3.01 9.64
CA ALA A 38 1.91 -2.17 10.17
C ALA A 38 1.90 -0.77 9.52
N LEU A 39 1.92 -0.70 8.19
CA LEU A 39 1.98 0.57 7.46
C LEU A 39 0.77 1.47 7.73
N TRP A 40 -0.45 0.94 7.56
CA TRP A 40 -1.67 1.76 7.55
C TRP A 40 -2.15 2.16 8.93
N THR A 41 -1.83 1.41 10.00
CA THR A 41 -2.23 1.79 11.36
C THR A 41 -1.21 2.68 12.05
N ASN A 42 0.09 2.49 11.76
CA ASN A 42 1.15 3.09 12.56
C ASN A 42 1.95 4.19 11.84
N HIS A 43 2.00 4.19 10.51
CA HIS A 43 2.94 5.05 9.77
C HIS A 43 2.32 5.96 8.72
N LEU A 44 1.23 5.54 8.08
CA LEU A 44 0.62 6.27 6.98
C LEU A 44 -0.13 7.52 7.46
N LYS A 45 0.31 8.69 7.00
CA LYS A 45 -0.35 9.97 7.26
C LYS A 45 -1.45 10.22 6.22
N HIS A 46 -2.71 9.98 6.56
CA HIS A 46 -3.82 10.12 5.61
C HIS A 46 -5.11 10.59 6.29
N ASN A 47 -6.09 11.03 5.50
CA ASN A 47 -7.41 11.39 6.00
C ASN A 47 -8.51 10.80 5.10
N PRO A 48 -9.20 9.73 5.52
CA PRO A 48 -10.28 9.11 4.75
C PRO A 48 -11.43 10.05 4.42
N SER A 49 -11.66 11.08 5.25
CA SER A 49 -12.71 12.09 5.02
C SER A 49 -12.27 13.20 4.05
N ASN A 50 -10.97 13.34 3.80
CA ASN A 50 -10.39 14.31 2.87
C ASN A 50 -9.26 13.66 2.04
N PRO A 51 -9.60 12.77 1.10
CA PRO A 51 -8.60 12.07 0.32
C PRO A 51 -7.83 13.01 -0.64
N ASN A 52 -8.34 14.22 -0.87
CA ASN A 52 -7.66 15.26 -1.66
C ASN A 52 -6.69 16.11 -0.84
N TRP A 53 -6.48 15.83 0.46
CA TRP A 53 -5.50 16.54 1.28
C TRP A 53 -4.13 16.53 0.61
N PHE A 54 -3.58 17.72 0.30
CA PHE A 54 -2.39 17.86 -0.51
C PHE A 54 -1.17 17.11 0.06
N ASP A 55 -0.95 17.28 1.36
CA ASP A 55 0.23 16.77 2.07
C ASP A 55 0.00 15.41 2.76
N ARG A 56 -1.00 14.63 2.34
CA ARG A 56 -1.13 13.23 2.77
C ARG A 56 0.08 12.40 2.27
N ASP A 57 0.39 11.30 2.92
CA ASP A 57 1.27 10.30 2.33
C ASP A 57 0.61 9.66 1.11
N ARG A 58 1.42 9.27 0.11
CA ARG A 58 0.95 8.57 -1.09
C ARG A 58 1.18 7.07 -0.94
N PHE A 59 0.19 6.26 -1.29
CA PHE A 59 0.31 4.81 -1.32
C PHE A 59 0.03 4.26 -2.72
N VAL A 60 0.93 3.42 -3.24
CA VAL A 60 0.81 2.80 -4.56
C VAL A 60 0.88 1.28 -4.44
N LEU A 61 -0.13 0.59 -4.97
CA LEU A 61 -0.15 -0.87 -5.08
C LEU A 61 0.40 -1.29 -6.46
N SER A 62 1.71 -1.39 -6.63
CA SER A 62 2.34 -1.72 -7.93
C SER A 62 2.03 -3.15 -8.40
N ASN A 63 1.90 -4.09 -7.47
CA ASN A 63 1.35 -5.42 -7.69
C ASN A 63 -0.20 -5.38 -7.70
N GLY A 64 -0.77 -4.51 -8.55
CA GLY A 64 -2.18 -4.13 -8.56
C GLY A 64 -3.19 -5.26 -8.80
N HIS A 65 -2.75 -6.47 -9.13
CA HIS A 65 -3.65 -7.62 -9.27
C HIS A 65 -4.31 -7.99 -7.93
N GLY A 66 -3.66 -7.78 -6.78
CA GLY A 66 -4.25 -7.94 -5.45
C GLY A 66 -5.02 -6.70 -4.99
N SER A 67 -5.82 -6.13 -5.88
CA SER A 67 -6.63 -4.93 -5.67
C SER A 67 -7.52 -4.97 -4.42
N MET A 68 -8.02 -6.16 -4.05
CA MET A 68 -8.82 -6.35 -2.84
C MET A 68 -8.08 -6.01 -1.54
N LEU A 69 -6.75 -6.05 -1.52
CA LEU A 69 -5.97 -5.53 -0.38
C LEU A 69 -6.28 -4.04 -0.17
N LEU A 70 -6.10 -3.24 -1.22
CA LEU A 70 -6.35 -1.80 -1.17
C LEU A 70 -7.83 -1.50 -0.90
N TYR A 71 -8.76 -2.19 -1.56
CA TYR A 71 -10.18 -1.97 -1.31
C TYR A 71 -10.60 -2.31 0.12
N SER A 72 -10.06 -3.39 0.70
CA SER A 72 -10.30 -3.73 2.10
C SER A 72 -9.79 -2.63 3.03
N LEU A 73 -8.57 -2.12 2.81
CA LEU A 73 -7.98 -1.03 3.60
C LEU A 73 -8.79 0.26 3.50
N LEU A 74 -9.15 0.68 2.29
CA LEU A 74 -9.95 1.90 2.06
C LEU A 74 -11.32 1.79 2.75
N HIS A 75 -11.98 0.63 2.64
CA HIS A 75 -13.25 0.38 3.33
C HIS A 75 -13.10 0.43 4.85
N LEU A 76 -12.16 -0.33 5.41
CA LEU A 76 -11.98 -0.47 6.86
C LEU A 76 -11.54 0.85 7.52
N THR A 77 -10.70 1.64 6.84
CA THR A 77 -10.21 2.92 7.36
C THR A 77 -11.23 4.06 7.24
N GLY A 78 -12.33 3.86 6.52
CA GLY A 78 -13.46 4.79 6.48
C GLY A 78 -13.49 5.73 5.26
N TYR A 79 -12.82 5.37 4.15
CA TYR A 79 -13.00 6.08 2.88
C TYR A 79 -14.43 5.85 2.34
N LYS A 80 -14.78 6.55 1.25
CA LYS A 80 -16.08 6.46 0.59
C LYS A 80 -16.27 5.17 -0.23
N LEU A 81 -15.87 4.04 0.35
CA LEU A 81 -15.99 2.69 -0.19
C LEU A 81 -16.77 1.81 0.81
N THR A 82 -17.96 1.41 0.43
CA THR A 82 -18.88 0.66 1.31
C THR A 82 -18.66 -0.84 1.19
N LEU A 83 -19.22 -1.59 2.14
CA LEU A 83 -19.23 -3.05 2.07
C LEU A 83 -19.98 -3.57 0.84
N GLU A 84 -21.01 -2.86 0.37
CA GLU A 84 -21.72 -3.20 -0.87
C GLU A 84 -20.82 -2.98 -2.10
N ASP A 85 -20.01 -1.92 -2.12
CA ASP A 85 -19.02 -1.73 -3.19
C ASP A 85 -18.01 -2.90 -3.24
N LEU A 86 -17.61 -3.45 -2.07
CA LEU A 86 -16.75 -4.66 -2.02
C LEU A 86 -17.47 -5.91 -2.53
N LYS A 87 -18.76 -6.06 -2.23
CA LYS A 87 -19.57 -7.16 -2.79
C LYS A 87 -19.68 -7.04 -4.30
N ASP A 88 -19.60 -5.85 -4.88
CA ASP A 88 -19.65 -5.62 -6.32
C ASP A 88 -18.26 -5.66 -7.01
N PHE A 89 -17.26 -6.24 -6.35
CA PHE A 89 -15.93 -6.45 -6.93
C PHE A 89 -16.01 -7.09 -8.33
N ARG A 90 -15.29 -6.47 -9.29
CA ARG A 90 -15.23 -6.86 -10.70
C ARG A 90 -16.57 -6.84 -11.45
N GLN A 91 -17.61 -6.23 -10.88
CA GLN A 91 -18.88 -6.05 -11.58
C GLN A 91 -18.86 -4.77 -12.42
N LEU A 92 -19.64 -4.77 -13.50
CA LEU A 92 -19.72 -3.65 -14.45
C LEU A 92 -20.11 -2.35 -13.72
N LYS A 93 -19.30 -1.29 -13.89
CA LYS A 93 -19.47 0.04 -13.28
C LYS A 93 -19.41 0.08 -11.75
N SER A 94 -18.89 -0.97 -11.10
CA SER A 94 -18.55 -0.91 -9.68
C SER A 94 -17.39 0.06 -9.44
N LYS A 95 -17.21 0.47 -8.17
CA LYS A 95 -16.03 1.23 -7.71
C LYS A 95 -14.82 0.34 -7.40
N THR A 96 -14.96 -0.96 -7.60
CA THR A 96 -13.98 -1.99 -7.25
C THR A 96 -13.61 -2.82 -8.49
N PRO A 97 -13.01 -2.18 -9.53
CA PRO A 97 -12.55 -2.87 -10.72
C PRO A 97 -11.48 -3.95 -10.42
N GLY A 98 -11.17 -4.78 -11.41
CA GLY A 98 -10.28 -5.92 -11.21
C GLY A 98 -8.83 -5.55 -10.83
N HIS A 99 -8.40 -4.35 -11.20
CA HIS A 99 -7.16 -3.69 -10.79
C HIS A 99 -7.52 -2.26 -10.35
N PRO A 100 -6.76 -1.62 -9.44
CA PRO A 100 -7.04 -0.24 -9.03
C PRO A 100 -7.00 0.70 -10.22
N GLU A 101 -8.04 1.50 -10.37
CA GLU A 101 -8.13 2.59 -11.33
C GLU A 101 -8.11 3.91 -10.54
N TYR A 102 -7.38 4.92 -11.01
CA TYR A 102 -7.29 6.22 -10.36
C TYR A 102 -8.69 6.77 -10.05
N ASP A 103 -8.97 6.94 -8.77
CA ASP A 103 -10.17 7.54 -8.23
C ASP A 103 -9.81 8.09 -6.85
N ILE A 104 -9.41 9.36 -6.84
CA ILE A 104 -8.94 9.99 -5.60
C ILE A 104 -10.07 10.16 -4.58
N ASP A 105 -11.34 10.24 -5.00
CA ASP A 105 -12.45 10.42 -4.06
C ASP A 105 -12.69 9.21 -3.16
N ILE A 106 -12.21 8.03 -3.58
CA ILE A 106 -12.20 6.80 -2.78
C ILE A 106 -10.80 6.43 -2.27
N GLY A 107 -9.75 7.20 -2.61
CA GLY A 107 -8.39 7.03 -2.11
C GLY A 107 -7.43 6.23 -3.01
N VAL A 108 -7.76 6.01 -4.29
CA VAL A 108 -6.85 5.33 -5.24
C VAL A 108 -5.98 6.36 -5.97
N GLU A 109 -4.68 6.38 -5.68
CA GLU A 109 -3.72 7.39 -6.16
C GLU A 109 -3.30 7.24 -7.62
N THR A 110 -3.36 6.03 -8.18
CA THR A 110 -2.97 5.77 -9.58
C THR A 110 -3.58 4.47 -10.09
N THR A 111 -3.75 4.38 -11.40
CA THR A 111 -4.14 3.13 -12.07
C THR A 111 -2.94 2.20 -12.16
N THR A 112 -3.09 0.96 -11.70
CA THR A 112 -2.04 -0.08 -11.77
C THR A 112 -2.59 -1.36 -12.40
N GLY A 113 -1.74 -2.37 -12.53
CA GLY A 113 -2.06 -3.64 -13.19
C GLY A 113 -0.93 -4.09 -14.10
N PRO A 114 -0.53 -3.27 -15.09
CA PRO A 114 0.72 -3.48 -15.82
C PRO A 114 1.91 -3.42 -14.84
N LEU A 115 2.56 -4.57 -14.66
CA LEU A 115 3.62 -4.74 -13.66
C LEU A 115 4.77 -3.74 -13.89
N GLY A 116 5.38 -3.28 -12.80
CA GLY A 116 6.48 -2.31 -12.82
C GLY A 116 6.06 -0.84 -12.99
N GLN A 117 4.88 -0.53 -13.54
CA GLN A 117 4.46 0.88 -13.70
C GLN A 117 4.10 1.57 -12.38
N GLY A 118 3.57 0.84 -11.40
CA GLY A 118 3.22 1.42 -10.10
C GLY A 118 4.46 1.94 -9.35
N ILE A 119 5.56 1.18 -9.30
CA ILE A 119 6.81 1.66 -8.71
C ILE A 119 7.38 2.86 -9.47
N ALA A 120 7.23 2.91 -10.80
CA ALA A 120 7.59 4.09 -11.58
C ALA A 120 6.74 5.31 -11.21
N ASN A 121 5.43 5.14 -11.00
CA ASN A 121 4.56 6.23 -10.52
C ASN A 121 4.97 6.69 -9.12
N ALA A 122 5.28 5.77 -8.21
CA ALA A 122 5.73 6.10 -6.86
C ALA A 122 7.04 6.91 -6.87
N VAL A 123 7.99 6.57 -7.75
CA VAL A 123 9.20 7.38 -7.97
C VAL A 123 8.84 8.80 -8.43
N GLY A 124 7.87 8.93 -9.35
CA GLY A 124 7.34 10.22 -9.81
C GLY A 124 6.68 11.05 -8.71
N MET A 125 5.91 10.41 -7.82
CA MET A 125 5.30 11.05 -6.65
C MET A 125 6.36 11.54 -5.66
N ALA A 126 7.36 10.71 -5.36
CA ALA A 126 8.45 11.06 -4.44
C ALA A 126 9.34 12.19 -4.95
N ILE A 127 9.67 12.23 -6.25
CA ILE A 127 10.42 13.37 -6.80
C ILE A 127 9.58 14.65 -6.82
N SER A 128 8.26 14.54 -7.04
CA SER A 128 7.36 15.70 -6.99
C SER A 128 7.31 16.30 -5.59
N GLU A 129 7.19 15.48 -4.55
CA GLU A 129 7.29 15.91 -3.15
C GLU A 129 8.62 16.63 -2.89
N LYS A 130 9.74 16.02 -3.28
CA LYS A 130 11.08 16.57 -3.04
C LYS A 130 11.31 17.92 -3.73
N ILE A 131 10.85 18.05 -4.97
CA ILE A 131 10.94 19.31 -5.72
C ILE A 131 10.09 20.38 -5.03
N LEU A 132 8.83 20.08 -4.72
CA LEU A 132 7.93 21.04 -4.07
C LEU A 132 8.42 21.44 -2.68
N ALA A 133 8.90 20.49 -1.88
CA ALA A 133 9.52 20.77 -0.59
C ALA A 133 10.72 21.71 -0.75
N SER A 134 11.60 21.48 -1.73
CA SER A 134 12.77 22.35 -1.96
C SER A 134 12.42 23.78 -2.37
N GLU A 135 11.27 23.97 -3.02
CA GLU A 135 10.82 25.29 -3.47
C GLU A 135 10.04 26.04 -2.39
N PHE A 136 9.19 25.34 -1.64
CA PHE A 136 8.20 25.94 -0.75
C PHE A 136 8.53 25.83 0.74
N ASN A 137 9.31 24.86 1.18
CA ASN A 137 9.69 24.80 2.58
C ASN A 137 10.67 25.93 2.92
N GLU A 138 10.56 26.40 4.15
CA GLU A 138 11.41 27.41 4.76
C GLU A 138 12.01 26.83 6.05
N ASP A 139 13.08 27.46 6.56
CA ASP A 139 13.82 26.98 7.73
C ASP A 139 12.93 26.71 8.97
N ASP A 140 11.79 27.40 9.09
CA ASP A 140 10.89 27.27 10.23
C ASP A 140 9.49 26.72 9.90
N ILE A 141 9.10 26.64 8.63
CA ILE A 141 7.77 26.13 8.22
C ILE A 141 7.91 25.28 6.97
N SER A 142 7.53 23.99 7.08
CA SER A 142 7.57 23.02 5.99
C SER A 142 6.14 22.58 5.61
N PRO A 143 5.47 23.27 4.67
CA PRO A 143 4.13 22.88 4.22
C PRO A 143 4.09 21.57 3.44
N ILE A 144 5.22 21.14 2.87
CA ILE A 144 5.33 19.90 2.08
C ILE A 144 6.26 18.94 2.82
N ASP A 145 5.70 17.89 3.41
CA ASP A 145 6.45 16.88 4.15
C ASP A 145 5.68 15.56 4.23
N HIS A 146 5.70 14.79 3.14
CA HIS A 146 4.99 13.51 3.09
C HIS A 146 5.82 12.40 2.44
N TYR A 147 5.47 11.16 2.77
CA TYR A 147 6.10 9.97 2.25
C TYR A 147 5.37 9.43 1.02
N THR A 148 6.09 8.65 0.22
CA THR A 148 5.52 7.79 -0.79
C THR A 148 5.85 6.33 -0.47
N TYR A 149 4.80 5.53 -0.30
CA TYR A 149 4.90 4.10 -0.05
C TYR A 149 4.46 3.30 -1.27
N ALA A 150 5.17 2.21 -1.58
CA ALA A 150 4.79 1.33 -2.68
C ALA A 150 4.91 -0.15 -2.29
N PHE A 151 3.87 -0.93 -2.60
CA PHE A 151 3.91 -2.39 -2.53
C PHE A 151 4.20 -2.95 -3.93
N LEU A 152 5.06 -3.96 -4.01
CA LEU A 152 5.44 -4.61 -5.25
C LEU A 152 5.78 -6.08 -5.00
N GLY A 153 5.74 -6.89 -6.06
CA GLY A 153 6.11 -8.32 -6.01
C GLY A 153 7.11 -8.67 -7.11
N ASP A 154 7.39 -9.97 -7.27
CA ASP A 154 8.41 -10.47 -8.20
C ASP A 154 8.23 -9.96 -9.63
N GLY A 155 6.98 -9.99 -10.12
CA GLY A 155 6.64 -9.49 -11.44
C GLY A 155 7.02 -8.03 -11.68
N CYS A 156 6.96 -7.18 -10.64
CA CYS A 156 7.41 -5.79 -10.78
C CYS A 156 8.94 -5.70 -10.89
N LEU A 157 9.68 -6.52 -10.13
CA LEU A 157 11.14 -6.49 -10.12
C LEU A 157 11.79 -7.13 -11.35
N MET A 158 11.12 -8.10 -11.96
CA MET A 158 11.54 -8.68 -13.24
C MET A 158 11.38 -7.71 -14.41
N GLU A 159 10.40 -6.80 -14.35
CA GLU A 159 10.17 -5.82 -15.40
C GLU A 159 11.30 -4.79 -15.47
N GLY A 160 11.81 -4.53 -16.69
CA GLY A 160 12.96 -3.66 -16.93
C GLY A 160 12.75 -2.22 -16.44
N ILE A 161 11.50 -1.72 -16.48
CA ILE A 161 11.17 -0.38 -15.96
C ILE A 161 11.54 -0.21 -14.49
N SER A 162 11.50 -1.28 -13.69
CA SER A 162 11.91 -1.23 -12.28
C SER A 162 13.41 -0.97 -12.12
N HIS A 163 14.26 -1.45 -13.05
CA HIS A 163 15.68 -1.10 -13.06
C HIS A 163 15.87 0.39 -13.31
N GLU A 164 15.20 0.92 -14.35
CA GLU A 164 15.33 2.33 -14.75
C GLU A 164 14.94 3.28 -13.62
N VAL A 165 13.74 3.11 -13.07
CA VAL A 165 13.21 4.07 -12.08
C VAL A 165 13.86 3.90 -10.71
N CYS A 166 14.24 2.69 -10.31
CA CYS A 166 14.94 2.50 -9.04
C CYS A 166 16.40 2.99 -9.11
N SER A 167 17.07 2.82 -10.24
CA SER A 167 18.40 3.41 -10.47
C SER A 167 18.34 4.95 -10.41
N PHE A 168 17.33 5.53 -11.05
CA PHE A 168 17.06 6.97 -10.98
C PHE A 168 16.80 7.45 -9.54
N ALA A 169 15.92 6.77 -8.81
CA ALA A 169 15.55 7.12 -7.44
C ALA A 169 16.74 7.10 -6.49
N GLY A 170 17.63 6.11 -6.64
CA GLY A 170 18.88 6.02 -5.88
C GLY A 170 19.82 7.17 -6.20
N THR A 171 20.03 7.49 -7.49
CA THR A 171 20.83 8.65 -7.93
C THR A 171 20.33 9.96 -7.33
N HIS A 172 19.01 10.10 -7.17
CA HIS A 172 18.37 11.32 -6.70
C HIS A 172 18.11 11.35 -5.20
N ASN A 173 18.60 10.36 -4.43
CA ASN A 173 18.49 10.32 -2.96
C ASN A 173 17.04 10.56 -2.49
N LEU A 174 16.07 9.81 -3.04
CA LEU A 174 14.66 9.96 -2.70
C LEU A 174 14.33 9.32 -1.34
N GLY A 175 14.82 9.92 -0.24
CA GLY A 175 14.71 9.38 1.12
C GLY A 175 13.29 9.12 1.64
N LYS A 176 12.29 9.80 1.08
CA LYS A 176 10.87 9.60 1.44
C LYS A 176 10.15 8.56 0.58
N LEU A 177 10.86 7.85 -0.30
CA LEU A 177 10.34 6.69 -1.04
C LEU A 177 10.67 5.40 -0.27
N ILE A 178 9.63 4.75 0.24
CA ILE A 178 9.75 3.49 1.00
C ILE A 178 8.93 2.41 0.28
N CYS A 179 9.61 1.36 -0.17
CA CYS A 179 9.01 0.29 -0.95
C CYS A 179 9.04 -1.01 -0.16
N PHE A 180 8.01 -1.84 -0.35
CA PHE A 180 7.87 -3.16 0.26
C PHE A 180 7.79 -4.19 -0.84
N TYR A 181 8.80 -5.04 -0.91
CA TYR A 181 8.81 -6.16 -1.84
C TYR A 181 8.24 -7.39 -1.14
N ASP A 182 7.10 -7.85 -1.64
CA ASP A 182 6.46 -9.12 -1.30
C ASP A 182 7.30 -10.28 -1.85
N GLN A 183 8.28 -10.71 -1.06
CA GLN A 183 9.21 -11.78 -1.44
C GLN A 183 8.61 -13.14 -1.08
N ASN A 184 7.61 -13.56 -1.85
CA ASN A 184 6.86 -14.80 -1.60
C ASN A 184 7.38 -16.01 -2.41
N GLY A 185 8.24 -15.78 -3.41
CA GLY A 185 8.89 -16.83 -4.21
C GLY A 185 8.02 -17.47 -5.30
N ILE A 186 6.83 -16.92 -5.57
CA ILE A 186 5.85 -17.47 -6.51
C ILE A 186 5.46 -16.44 -7.57
N SER A 187 5.46 -16.86 -8.84
CA SER A 187 4.76 -16.17 -9.93
C SER A 187 3.63 -17.04 -10.48
N ILE A 188 2.99 -16.60 -11.58
CA ILE A 188 1.92 -17.36 -12.25
C ILE A 188 2.40 -18.76 -12.67
N ASP A 189 3.65 -18.88 -13.14
CA ASP A 189 4.18 -20.14 -13.67
C ASP A 189 4.69 -21.09 -12.56
N GLY A 190 4.67 -20.68 -11.29
CA GLY A 190 5.15 -21.47 -10.17
C GLY A 190 6.27 -20.78 -9.37
N GLU A 191 7.16 -21.60 -8.81
CA GLU A 191 8.33 -21.13 -8.07
C GLU A 191 9.28 -20.36 -8.98
N VAL A 192 9.65 -19.14 -8.55
CA VAL A 192 10.38 -18.18 -9.38
C VAL A 192 11.83 -18.58 -9.68
N GLU A 193 12.41 -19.50 -8.90
CA GLU A 193 13.82 -19.90 -9.00
C GLU A 193 14.23 -20.43 -10.39
N ASN A 194 13.26 -20.84 -11.21
CA ASN A 194 13.53 -21.31 -12.57
C ASN A 194 13.77 -20.19 -13.60
N TRP A 195 13.35 -18.95 -13.32
CA TRP A 195 13.47 -17.80 -14.26
C TRP A 195 13.87 -16.48 -13.59
N PHE A 196 13.91 -16.41 -12.26
CA PHE A 196 14.31 -15.23 -11.50
C PHE A 196 15.18 -15.65 -10.31
N THR A 197 16.47 -15.39 -10.43
CA THR A 197 17.51 -15.78 -9.45
C THR A 197 18.42 -14.61 -9.08
N ASP A 198 17.98 -13.38 -9.34
CA ASP A 198 18.73 -12.17 -8.98
C ASP A 198 18.96 -12.13 -7.46
N ASP A 199 20.17 -11.75 -7.07
CA ASP A 199 20.40 -11.22 -5.73
C ASP A 199 19.81 -9.79 -5.68
N SER A 200 18.52 -9.72 -5.41
CA SER A 200 17.77 -8.46 -5.42
C SER A 200 18.29 -7.48 -4.38
N ILE A 201 18.81 -7.95 -3.24
CA ILE A 201 19.44 -7.07 -2.23
C ILE A 201 20.66 -6.40 -2.85
N LYS A 202 21.60 -7.18 -3.42
CA LYS A 202 22.79 -6.60 -4.09
C LYS A 202 22.43 -5.67 -5.25
N ARG A 203 21.37 -6.00 -6.00
CA ARG A 203 20.86 -5.13 -7.07
C ARG A 203 20.44 -3.77 -6.50
N PHE A 204 19.66 -3.72 -5.44
CA PHE A 204 19.21 -2.46 -4.82
C PHE A 204 20.33 -1.72 -4.08
N ASP A 205 21.26 -2.45 -3.43
CA ASP A 205 22.48 -1.87 -2.87
C ASP A 205 23.30 -1.16 -3.96
N SER A 206 23.39 -1.74 -5.16
CA SER A 206 24.11 -1.14 -6.29
C SER A 206 23.48 0.14 -6.82
N TYR A 207 22.17 0.33 -6.62
CA TYR A 207 21.48 1.59 -6.94
C TYR A 207 21.63 2.63 -5.83
N GLY A 208 22.20 2.29 -4.67
CA GLY A 208 22.33 3.20 -3.53
C GLY A 208 21.10 3.26 -2.63
N TRP A 209 20.28 2.20 -2.59
CA TRP A 209 19.13 2.10 -1.71
C TRP A 209 19.53 1.62 -0.31
N GLN A 210 18.70 1.93 0.70
CA GLN A 210 18.71 1.17 1.94
C GLN A 210 17.94 -0.13 1.73
N THR A 211 18.53 -1.26 2.09
CA THR A 211 17.90 -2.57 2.01
C THR A 211 17.68 -3.11 3.43
N ILE A 212 16.46 -3.55 3.74
CA ILE A 212 16.08 -4.08 5.06
C ILE A 212 15.32 -5.38 4.83
N CYS A 213 15.64 -6.45 5.56
CA CYS A 213 14.93 -7.73 5.47
C CYS A 213 14.12 -7.97 6.74
N VAL A 214 12.89 -8.48 6.59
CA VAL A 214 11.99 -8.78 7.70
C VAL A 214 11.22 -10.07 7.44
N ASP A 215 10.75 -10.71 8.51
CA ASP A 215 9.62 -11.64 8.41
C ASP A 215 8.35 -10.84 8.08
N GLY A 216 7.79 -11.06 6.90
CA GLY A 216 6.61 -10.37 6.40
C GLY A 216 5.31 -10.73 7.13
N HIS A 217 5.34 -11.71 8.04
CA HIS A 217 4.23 -12.04 8.94
C HIS A 217 4.46 -11.56 10.39
N ASN A 218 5.52 -10.77 10.63
CA ASN A 218 5.79 -10.16 11.93
C ASN A 218 5.60 -8.63 11.86
N ILE A 219 4.44 -8.16 12.34
CA ILE A 219 4.06 -6.73 12.36
C ILE A 219 5.12 -5.88 13.07
N GLU A 220 5.70 -6.36 14.18
CA GLU A 220 6.68 -5.60 14.95
C GLU A 220 8.00 -5.41 14.18
N GLU A 221 8.48 -6.45 13.49
CA GLU A 221 9.67 -6.33 12.63
C GLU A 221 9.43 -5.35 11.48
N ILE A 222 8.22 -5.38 10.88
CA ILE A 222 7.85 -4.46 9.81
C ILE A 222 7.78 -3.02 10.33
N ASP A 223 7.18 -2.79 11.50
CA ASP A 223 7.14 -1.46 12.14
C ASP A 223 8.55 -0.90 12.41
N GLN A 224 9.45 -1.74 12.91
CA GLN A 224 10.84 -1.36 13.14
C GLN A 224 11.56 -1.05 11.82
N ALA A 225 11.30 -1.83 10.77
CA ALA A 225 11.86 -1.58 9.44
C ALA A 225 11.37 -0.26 8.83
N ILE A 226 10.07 0.06 8.94
CA ILE A 226 9.53 1.34 8.47
C ILE A 226 10.14 2.49 9.28
N SER A 227 10.27 2.34 10.60
CA SER A 227 10.92 3.34 11.46
C SER A 227 12.38 3.56 11.07
N SER A 228 13.11 2.48 10.78
CA SER A 228 14.49 2.55 10.27
C SER A 228 14.57 3.24 8.91
N ALA A 229 13.65 2.94 7.99
CA ALA A 229 13.56 3.57 6.69
C ALA A 229 13.30 5.08 6.78
N LYS A 230 12.38 5.51 7.66
CA LYS A 230 12.08 6.93 7.90
C LYS A 230 13.24 7.69 8.55
N ASN A 231 14.18 7.00 9.20
CA ASN A 231 15.40 7.61 9.76
C ASN A 231 16.53 7.78 8.72
N GLU A 232 16.42 7.15 7.54
CA GLU A 232 17.36 7.30 6.43
C GLU A 232 16.85 8.33 5.42
N ASN A 233 17.29 9.58 5.59
CA ASN A 233 16.82 10.69 4.75
C ASN A 233 17.52 10.81 3.39
N ASN A 234 18.63 10.10 3.17
CA ASN A 234 19.46 10.28 1.98
C ASN A 234 19.32 9.15 0.95
N LYS A 235 18.58 8.08 1.26
CA LYS A 235 18.42 6.94 0.35
C LYS A 235 16.96 6.50 0.31
N PRO A 236 16.41 6.17 -0.87
CA PRO A 236 15.17 5.41 -0.92
C PRO A 236 15.37 4.05 -0.24
N SER A 237 14.29 3.50 0.33
CA SER A 237 14.33 2.26 1.10
C SER A 237 13.55 1.13 0.41
N MET A 238 14.15 -0.06 0.37
CA MET A 238 13.49 -1.29 -0.05
C MET A 238 13.46 -2.26 1.15
N ILE A 239 12.26 -2.54 1.63
CA ILE A 239 11.99 -3.52 2.68
C ILE A 239 11.61 -4.84 2.00
N PHE A 240 12.50 -5.83 2.11
CA PHE A 240 12.33 -7.20 1.62
C PHE A 240 11.52 -7.98 2.66
N CYS A 241 10.23 -8.15 2.38
CA CYS A 241 9.31 -8.83 3.27
C CYS A 241 9.16 -10.28 2.82
N LYS A 242 9.71 -11.22 3.58
CA LYS A 242 9.50 -12.64 3.29
C LYS A 242 8.10 -13.05 3.72
N THR A 243 7.24 -13.41 2.77
CA THR A 243 5.85 -13.80 3.04
C THR A 243 5.55 -15.19 2.46
N THR A 244 4.38 -15.72 2.79
CA THR A 244 3.79 -16.87 2.11
C THR A 244 2.56 -16.40 1.35
N ILE A 245 2.55 -16.54 0.03
CA ILE A 245 1.37 -16.22 -0.79
C ILE A 245 0.17 -17.06 -0.33
N GLY A 246 -1.02 -16.47 -0.20
CA GLY A 246 -2.20 -17.20 0.25
C GLY A 246 -2.16 -17.62 1.72
N PHE A 247 -1.34 -16.96 2.55
CA PHE A 247 -1.17 -17.29 3.97
C PHE A 247 -2.49 -17.60 4.68
N GLY A 248 -2.53 -18.74 5.36
CA GLY A 248 -3.67 -19.23 6.13
C GLY A 248 -4.52 -20.26 5.39
N SER A 249 -4.43 -20.36 4.06
CA SER A 249 -5.09 -21.44 3.29
C SER A 249 -4.34 -22.76 3.46
N PRO A 250 -4.91 -23.78 4.12
CA PRO A 250 -4.16 -24.99 4.45
C PRO A 250 -3.65 -25.78 3.22
N ASN A 251 -4.35 -25.72 2.08
CA ASN A 251 -4.01 -26.52 0.91
C ASN A 251 -3.45 -25.70 -0.26
N LYS A 252 -3.58 -24.36 -0.26
CA LYS A 252 -3.11 -23.50 -1.37
C LYS A 252 -2.02 -22.50 -0.97
N SER A 253 -1.74 -22.30 0.31
CA SER A 253 -0.64 -21.41 0.74
C SER A 253 0.69 -21.82 0.09
N GLY A 254 1.47 -20.84 -0.38
CA GLY A 254 2.79 -21.06 -0.97
C GLY A 254 2.77 -21.65 -2.38
N THR A 255 1.62 -21.69 -3.06
CA THR A 255 1.47 -22.26 -4.41
C THR A 255 1.00 -21.23 -5.41
N ALA A 256 1.30 -21.42 -6.70
CA ALA A 256 0.77 -20.56 -7.77
C ALA A 256 -0.76 -20.64 -7.91
N ASP A 257 -1.40 -21.73 -7.45
CA ASP A 257 -2.85 -21.93 -7.53
C ASP A 257 -3.65 -20.88 -6.76
N VAL A 258 -3.05 -20.24 -5.76
CA VAL A 258 -3.68 -19.17 -4.98
C VAL A 258 -3.49 -17.77 -5.59
N HIS A 259 -2.70 -17.66 -6.66
CA HIS A 259 -2.36 -16.36 -7.26
C HIS A 259 -3.56 -15.66 -7.87
N GLY A 260 -4.29 -16.32 -8.79
CA GLY A 260 -5.27 -15.66 -9.66
C GLY A 260 -6.62 -16.36 -9.83
N ALA A 261 -6.97 -17.24 -8.90
CA ALA A 261 -8.26 -17.92 -8.89
C ALA A 261 -8.90 -17.89 -7.50
N PRO A 262 -10.25 -17.93 -7.42
CA PRO A 262 -10.95 -18.13 -6.16
C PRO A 262 -10.46 -19.36 -5.41
N LEU A 263 -10.49 -19.30 -4.07
CA LEU A 263 -10.09 -20.43 -3.23
C LEU A 263 -11.04 -21.62 -3.43
N GLY A 264 -12.34 -21.36 -3.57
CA GLY A 264 -13.39 -22.37 -3.55
C GLY A 264 -13.94 -22.60 -2.15
N ASP A 265 -15.24 -22.87 -2.03
CA ASP A 265 -15.99 -22.83 -0.77
C ASP A 265 -15.40 -23.75 0.33
N GLU A 266 -14.96 -24.95 -0.04
CA GLU A 266 -14.32 -25.90 0.89
C GLU A 266 -12.99 -25.37 1.45
N GLU A 267 -12.19 -24.72 0.61
CA GLU A 267 -10.91 -24.17 1.04
C GLU A 267 -11.10 -22.90 1.88
N ILE A 268 -12.12 -22.09 1.57
CA ILE A 268 -12.50 -20.92 2.37
C ILE A 268 -12.89 -21.35 3.78
N LYS A 269 -13.71 -22.40 3.90
CA LYS A 269 -14.11 -22.94 5.21
C LYS A 269 -12.89 -23.38 6.03
N LYS A 270 -11.98 -24.14 5.42
CA LYS A 270 -10.73 -24.56 6.08
C LYS A 270 -9.83 -23.38 6.44
N THR A 271 -9.77 -22.35 5.61
CA THR A 271 -8.99 -21.13 5.87
C THR A 271 -9.56 -20.36 7.05
N ARG A 272 -10.89 -20.26 7.16
CA ARG A 272 -11.59 -19.69 8.33
C ARG A 272 -11.27 -20.44 9.61
N GLU A 273 -11.37 -21.77 9.58
CA GLU A 273 -11.02 -22.63 10.71
C GLU A 273 -9.54 -22.46 11.10
N ALA A 274 -8.61 -22.42 10.14
CA ALA A 274 -7.18 -22.27 10.40
C ALA A 274 -6.81 -20.92 11.01
N LEU A 275 -7.52 -19.84 10.65
CA LEU A 275 -7.27 -18.48 11.14
C LEU A 275 -8.22 -18.05 12.26
N ASN A 276 -9.03 -18.98 12.80
CA ASN A 276 -10.05 -18.72 13.84
C ASN A 276 -10.99 -17.54 13.49
N TRP A 277 -11.44 -17.49 12.24
CA TRP A 277 -12.38 -16.48 11.78
C TRP A 277 -13.80 -17.04 11.68
N ASP A 278 -14.59 -16.78 12.70
CA ASP A 278 -15.96 -17.31 12.84
C ASP A 278 -17.03 -16.46 12.13
N TYR A 279 -16.66 -15.31 11.57
CA TYR A 279 -17.61 -14.40 10.95
C TYR A 279 -17.98 -14.86 9.51
N PRO A 280 -19.28 -14.81 9.15
CA PRO A 280 -19.76 -15.05 7.79
C PRO A 280 -19.13 -14.15 6.72
N PRO A 281 -19.29 -14.47 5.43
CA PRO A 281 -18.81 -13.63 4.35
C PRO A 281 -19.32 -12.20 4.44
N PHE A 282 -18.41 -11.24 4.28
CA PHE A 282 -18.68 -9.79 4.40
C PHE A 282 -19.21 -9.35 5.78
N GLU A 283 -19.10 -10.17 6.82
CA GLU A 283 -19.38 -9.74 8.20
C GLU A 283 -18.08 -9.31 8.87
N VAL A 284 -18.00 -8.04 9.27
CA VAL A 284 -16.85 -7.46 9.97
C VAL A 284 -17.33 -6.96 11.33
N PRO A 285 -16.77 -7.45 12.45
CA PRO A 285 -17.20 -7.04 13.78
C PRO A 285 -16.83 -5.58 14.06
N LYS A 286 -17.57 -4.94 14.97
CA LYS A 286 -17.39 -3.52 15.29
C LYS A 286 -15.96 -3.22 15.77
N GLU A 287 -15.37 -4.10 16.56
CA GLU A 287 -14.04 -3.94 17.12
C GLU A 287 -12.95 -3.87 16.04
N VAL A 288 -13.15 -4.55 14.91
CA VAL A 288 -12.26 -4.45 13.75
C VAL A 288 -12.40 -3.08 13.08
N TYR A 289 -13.62 -2.56 12.92
CA TYR A 289 -13.80 -1.19 12.44
C TYR A 289 -13.21 -0.16 13.39
N ASP A 290 -13.41 -0.32 14.71
CA ASP A 290 -12.85 0.60 15.71
C ASP A 290 -11.30 0.60 15.68
N PHE A 291 -10.68 -0.53 15.34
CA PHE A 291 -9.23 -0.63 15.17
C PHE A 291 -8.73 0.09 13.91
N TRP A 292 -9.47 -0.02 12.80
CA TRP A 292 -9.03 0.49 11.50
C TRP A 292 -9.45 1.93 11.19
N ASP A 293 -10.55 2.43 11.78
CA ASP A 293 -11.11 3.73 11.43
C ASP A 293 -10.09 4.87 11.66
N ALA A 294 -9.71 5.53 10.57
CA ALA A 294 -8.71 6.59 10.58
C ALA A 294 -9.32 7.99 10.41
N LYS A 295 -10.65 8.15 10.55
CA LYS A 295 -11.31 9.45 10.32
C LYS A 295 -10.91 10.47 11.39
N ASN A 296 -10.84 10.06 12.65
CA ASN A 296 -10.50 10.96 13.75
C ASN A 296 -9.02 11.36 13.70
N SER A 297 -8.11 10.38 13.64
CA SER A 297 -6.66 10.64 13.51
C SER A 297 -6.34 11.44 12.25
N GLY A 298 -6.97 11.09 11.13
CA GLY A 298 -6.83 11.82 9.87
C GLY A 298 -7.31 13.27 9.97
N ALA A 299 -8.45 13.54 10.61
CA ALA A 299 -8.94 14.90 10.83
C ALA A 299 -8.00 15.72 11.72
N GLU A 300 -7.41 15.12 12.76
CA GLU A 300 -6.41 15.76 13.62
C GLU A 300 -5.14 16.12 12.85
N MET A 301 -4.58 15.19 12.07
CA MET A 301 -3.42 15.44 11.21
C MET A 301 -3.70 16.55 10.19
N ASN A 302 -4.89 16.52 9.58
CA ASN A 302 -5.28 17.54 8.61
C ASN A 302 -5.42 18.93 9.25
N LEU A 303 -5.95 19.01 10.48
CA LEU A 303 -6.08 20.26 11.24
C LEU A 303 -4.71 20.84 11.61
N ILE A 304 -3.76 19.99 12.03
CA ILE A 304 -2.37 20.41 12.30
C ILE A 304 -1.77 21.04 11.05
N TRP A 305 -1.93 20.40 9.89
CA TRP A 305 -1.43 20.93 8.62
C TRP A 305 -2.12 22.24 8.21
N ASN A 306 -3.44 22.36 8.41
CA ASN A 306 -4.17 23.60 8.12
C ASN A 306 -3.63 24.78 8.94
N ASN A 307 -3.40 24.59 10.24
CA ASN A 307 -2.83 25.63 11.11
C ASN A 307 -1.40 26.02 10.67
N LEU A 308 -0.60 25.04 10.22
CA LEU A 308 0.72 25.27 9.65
C LEU A 308 0.64 26.12 8.36
N ILE A 309 -0.33 25.82 7.49
CA ILE A 309 -0.56 26.55 6.24
C ILE A 309 -1.05 27.98 6.51
N ASP A 310 -1.90 28.21 7.50
CA ASP A 310 -2.31 29.56 7.90
C ASP A 310 -1.10 30.37 8.38
N SER A 311 -0.22 29.78 9.18
CA SER A 311 1.03 30.40 9.61
C SER A 311 1.97 30.67 8.43
N TYR A 312 2.06 29.73 7.47
CA TYR A 312 2.84 29.88 6.24
C TYR A 312 2.33 31.02 5.37
N LYS A 313 1.01 31.17 5.25
CA LYS A 313 0.36 32.26 4.51
C LYS A 313 0.67 33.63 5.09
N GLU A 314 0.63 33.77 6.42
CA GLU A 314 0.92 35.02 7.10
C GLU A 314 2.40 35.42 6.94
N LYS A 315 3.31 34.45 7.09
CA LYS A 315 4.76 34.72 7.07
C LYS A 315 5.35 34.80 5.65
N TYR A 316 4.86 33.99 4.73
CA TYR A 316 5.39 33.83 3.37
C TYR A 316 4.31 34.01 2.28
N PRO A 317 3.59 35.15 2.23
CA PRO A 317 2.38 35.30 1.41
C PRO A 317 2.61 35.08 -0.09
N LYS A 318 3.76 35.49 -0.63
CA LYS A 318 4.08 35.28 -2.06
C LYS A 318 4.28 33.80 -2.39
N LYS A 319 5.04 33.07 -1.56
CA LYS A 319 5.23 31.63 -1.76
C LYS A 319 3.94 30.86 -1.52
N TYR A 320 3.15 31.25 -0.52
CA TYR A 320 1.82 30.69 -0.31
C TYR A 320 0.92 30.86 -1.53
N SER A 321 0.82 32.06 -2.11
CA SER A 321 0.00 32.27 -3.32
C SER A 321 0.47 31.41 -4.49
N GLU A 322 1.78 31.29 -4.70
CA GLU A 322 2.34 30.41 -5.74
C GLU A 322 2.09 28.93 -5.45
N LEU A 323 2.21 28.50 -4.19
CA LEU A 323 1.88 27.13 -3.77
C LEU A 323 0.42 26.81 -4.06
N GLN A 324 -0.50 27.69 -3.67
CA GLN A 324 -1.94 27.51 -3.92
C GLN A 324 -2.26 27.44 -5.42
N ARG A 325 -1.60 28.26 -6.25
CA ARG A 325 -1.73 28.19 -7.71
C ARG A 325 -1.32 26.83 -8.24
N ARG A 326 -0.17 26.28 -7.80
CA ARG A 326 0.29 24.95 -8.22
C ARG A 326 -0.60 23.82 -7.72
N ILE A 327 -1.11 23.91 -6.48
CA ILE A 327 -2.07 22.95 -5.93
C ILE A 327 -3.37 22.93 -6.75
N ALA A 328 -3.82 24.11 -7.20
CA ALA A 328 -5.01 24.25 -8.06
C ALA A 328 -4.78 23.78 -9.51
N GLY A 329 -3.53 23.51 -9.92
CA GLY A 329 -3.19 23.13 -11.29
C GLY A 329 -3.24 24.28 -12.31
N GLU A 330 -3.10 25.52 -11.84
CA GLU A 330 -3.15 26.75 -12.64
C GLU A 330 -1.79 27.24 -13.13
#